data_AF-A0A0F8YVJ1-F1
#
_entry.id   AF-A0A0F8YVJ1-F1
#
_cell.length_a   1.000
_cell.length_b   1.000
_cell.length_c   1.000
_cell.angle_alpha   90.00
_cell.angle_beta   90.00
_cell.angle_gamma   90.00
#
_symmetry.space_group_name_H-M   'P 1'
#
loop_
_entity.id
_entity.type
_entity.pdbx_description
1 polymer ?
#
loop_
_entity_poly.entity_id
_entity_poly.type
_entity_poly.pdbx_seq_one_letter_code
_entity_poly.pdbx_strand_id
1 'polypeptide(L)'
;MQTRKAQRKNTTFSIALMGFGGAGKSYSALLLARGLVGEKGKILVIETEGGRIDVYDQVTDFDVHDLTAPYTVDKFLDAIYETAKMGYGCVIVDSMSSEWSGKGGLLDLADNQTNRSGGKLQYPANWKIPKAMHED
;
A
#
# COMPACT_ATOMS: atom_id res chain seq x y z
N MET A 1 29.95 21.39 12.97
CA MET A 1 29.38 20.72 11.77
C MET A 1 30.15 19.43 11.56
N GLN A 2 29.53 18.27 11.81
CA GLN A 2 30.16 16.98 11.49
C GLN A 2 29.91 16.64 10.02
N THR A 3 30.97 16.25 9.32
CA THR A 3 30.91 15.79 7.93
C THR A 3 31.18 14.29 7.88
N ARG A 4 30.49 13.58 6.99
CA ARG A 4 30.77 12.17 6.69
C ARG A 4 30.89 11.98 5.18
N LYS A 5 31.69 11.01 4.75
CA LYS A 5 31.64 10.58 3.34
C LYS A 5 30.31 9.90 3.05
N ALA A 6 29.74 10.20 1.88
CA ALA A 6 28.58 9.48 1.38
C ALA A 6 28.96 8.01 1.16
N GLN A 7 28.09 7.11 1.59
CA GLN A 7 28.22 5.67 1.38
C GLN A 7 26.89 5.16 0.86
N ARG A 8 26.92 4.33 -0.19
CA ARG A 8 25.73 3.65 -0.70
C ARG A 8 25.31 2.62 0.35
N LYS A 9 24.18 2.88 1.00
CA LYS A 9 23.49 1.87 1.81
C LYS A 9 22.47 1.18 0.92
N ASN A 10 22.29 -0.12 1.09
CA ASN A 10 21.14 -0.83 0.51
C ASN A 10 19.89 -0.36 1.26
N THR A 11 19.33 0.75 0.80
CA THR A 11 18.11 1.33 1.33
C THR A 11 16.99 0.99 0.38
N THR A 12 15.96 0.31 0.90
CA THR A 12 14.66 0.21 0.25
C THR A 12 14.02 1.58 0.27
N PHE A 13 13.33 1.95 -0.80
CA PHE A 13 12.62 3.23 -0.88
C PHE A 13 11.16 2.99 -1.26
N SER A 14 10.28 3.78 -0.64
CA SER A 14 8.85 3.76 -0.91
C SER A 14 8.53 4.89 -1.90
N ILE A 15 7.70 4.58 -2.90
CA ILE A 15 7.30 5.52 -3.95
C ILE A 15 5.78 5.60 -3.95
N ALA A 16 5.24 6.81 -3.87
CA ALA A 16 3.81 7.05 -4.05
C ALA A 16 3.57 7.61 -5.46
N LEU A 17 2.74 6.91 -6.25
CA LEU A 17 2.25 7.41 -7.53
C LEU A 17 0.82 7.91 -7.35
N MET A 18 0.60 9.20 -7.58
CA MET A 18 -0.69 9.86 -7.34
C MET A 18 -1.27 10.44 -8.63
N GLY A 19 -2.59 10.36 -8.78
CA GLY A 19 -3.31 10.84 -9.96
C GLY A 19 -4.73 10.27 -10.01
N PHE A 20 -5.60 10.88 -10.82
CA PHE A 20 -6.98 10.44 -11.02
C PHE A 20 -7.05 9.07 -11.73
N GLY A 21 -8.23 8.45 -11.76
CA GLY A 21 -8.46 7.18 -12.47
C GLY A 21 -8.12 7.30 -13.96
N GLY A 22 -7.39 6.34 -14.53
CA GLY A 22 -6.96 6.39 -15.93
C GLY A 22 -5.72 7.26 -16.20
N ALA A 23 -5.13 7.92 -15.20
CA ALA A 23 -3.90 8.70 -15.36
C ALA A 23 -2.62 7.85 -15.59
N GLY A 24 -2.75 6.53 -15.77
CA GLY A 24 -1.63 5.63 -16.05
C GLY A 24 -0.86 5.11 -14.84
N LYS A 25 -1.36 5.28 -13.61
CA LYS A 25 -0.66 4.89 -12.37
C LYS A 25 -0.20 3.44 -12.35
N SER A 26 -1.10 2.49 -12.57
CA SER A 26 -0.83 1.05 -12.52
C SER A 26 0.19 0.63 -13.58
N TYR A 27 0.00 1.11 -14.81
CA TYR A 27 0.94 0.90 -15.92
C TYR A 27 2.34 1.45 -15.60
N SER A 28 2.42 2.69 -15.10
CA SER A 28 3.69 3.30 -14.72
C SER A 28 4.34 2.59 -13.52
N ALA A 29 3.55 2.11 -12.56
CA ALA A 29 4.05 1.35 -11.42
C ALA A 29 4.72 0.04 -11.86
N LEU A 30 4.10 -0.70 -12.79
CA LEU A 30 4.66 -1.94 -13.35
C LEU A 30 5.98 -1.70 -14.09
N LEU A 31 6.03 -0.67 -14.95
CA LEU A 31 7.28 -0.31 -15.65
C LEU A 31 8.39 0.10 -14.68
N LEU A 32 8.04 0.89 -13.66
CA LEU A 32 8.98 1.32 -12.63
C LEU A 32 9.49 0.11 -11.85
N ALA A 33 8.61 -0.75 -11.35
CA ALA A 33 8.97 -1.96 -10.64
C ALA A 33 9.90 -2.87 -11.47
N ARG A 34 9.60 -3.06 -12.76
CA ARG A 34 10.48 -3.80 -13.68
C ARG A 34 11.87 -3.19 -13.77
N GLY A 35 11.97 -1.87 -13.89
CA GLY A 35 13.25 -1.16 -13.88
C GLY A 35 14.03 -1.33 -12.57
N LEU A 36 13.34 -1.42 -11.43
CA LEU A 36 13.96 -1.58 -10.11
C LEU A 36 14.49 -3.00 -9.87
N VAL A 37 13.73 -4.02 -10.27
CA VAL A 37 14.06 -5.43 -9.99
C VAL A 37 14.87 -6.10 -11.11
N GLY A 38 14.99 -5.43 -12.26
CA GLY A 38 15.67 -5.95 -13.45
C GLY A 38 14.86 -7.01 -14.20
N GLU A 39 15.44 -7.60 -15.24
CA GLU A 39 14.75 -8.53 -16.15
C GLU A 39 14.18 -9.78 -15.47
N LYS A 40 14.85 -10.27 -14.42
CA LYS A 40 14.50 -11.53 -13.73
C LYS A 40 13.95 -11.34 -12.33
N GLY A 41 13.90 -10.10 -11.85
CA GLY A 41 13.38 -9.81 -10.53
C GLY A 41 11.87 -10.05 -10.47
N LYS A 42 11.40 -10.52 -9.32
CA LYS A 42 9.98 -10.80 -9.09
C LYS A 42 9.25 -9.56 -8.60
N ILE A 43 8.05 -9.35 -9.13
CA ILE A 43 7.14 -8.25 -8.77
C ILE A 43 5.87 -8.88 -8.21
N LEU A 44 5.40 -8.40 -7.07
CA LEU A 44 4.07 -8.71 -6.55
C LEU A 44 3.21 -7.45 -6.58
N VAL A 45 1.98 -7.58 -7.05
CA VAL A 45 0.95 -6.55 -6.90
C VAL A 45 -0.06 -7.00 -5.85
N ILE A 46 -0.19 -6.22 -4.78
CA ILE A 46 -1.30 -6.31 -3.83
C ILE A 46 -2.46 -5.49 -4.43
N GLU A 47 -3.47 -6.19 -4.93
CA GLU A 47 -4.58 -5.65 -5.72
C GLU A 47 -5.82 -5.47 -4.83
N THR A 48 -6.39 -4.27 -4.81
CA THR A 48 -7.59 -3.94 -4.00
C THR A 48 -8.77 -3.45 -4.85
N GLU A 49 -8.58 -3.28 -6.16
CA GLU A 49 -9.52 -2.69 -7.13
C GLU A 49 -10.33 -3.73 -7.94
N GLY A 50 -10.23 -5.02 -7.57
CA GLY A 50 -11.05 -6.10 -8.12
C GLY A 50 -10.52 -6.68 -9.44
N GLY A 51 -9.21 -6.95 -9.51
CA GLY A 51 -8.57 -7.59 -10.67
C GLY A 51 -8.34 -6.65 -11.84
N ARG A 52 -8.34 -5.33 -11.61
CA ARG A 52 -8.10 -4.35 -12.69
C ARG A 52 -6.67 -4.41 -13.20
N ILE A 53 -5.72 -4.84 -12.38
CA ILE A 53 -4.32 -4.96 -12.79
C ILE A 53 -4.10 -6.04 -13.85
N ASP A 54 -4.96 -7.05 -13.92
CA ASP A 54 -4.79 -8.22 -14.81
C ASP A 54 -4.75 -7.83 -16.30
N VAL A 55 -5.35 -6.70 -16.67
CA VAL A 55 -5.32 -6.18 -18.05
C VAL A 55 -3.91 -5.77 -18.50
N TYR A 56 -2.95 -5.72 -17.58
CA TYR A 56 -1.57 -5.35 -17.83
C TYR A 56 -0.61 -6.55 -17.87
N ASP A 57 -1.12 -7.79 -17.94
CA ASP A 57 -0.32 -9.03 -18.08
C ASP A 57 0.75 -8.96 -19.19
N GLN A 58 0.48 -8.25 -20.29
CA GLN A 58 1.42 -8.05 -21.39
C GLN A 58 2.52 -7.01 -21.12
N VAL A 59 2.40 -6.20 -20.06
CA VAL A 59 3.36 -5.13 -19.75
C VAL A 59 4.65 -5.71 -19.18
N THR A 60 4.52 -6.64 -18.25
CA THR A 60 5.64 -7.35 -17.63
C THR A 60 5.14 -8.57 -16.87
N ASP A 61 6.03 -9.48 -16.50
CA ASP A 61 5.69 -10.60 -15.61
C ASP A 61 5.52 -10.10 -14.17
N PHE A 62 4.42 -10.45 -13.51
CA PHE A 62 4.15 -10.13 -12.11
C PHE A 62 3.13 -11.12 -11.53
N ASP A 63 3.22 -11.32 -10.22
CA ASP A 63 2.22 -12.05 -9.45
C ASP A 63 1.20 -11.07 -8.86
N VAL A 64 -0.01 -11.56 -8.60
CA VAL A 64 -1.10 -10.78 -8.00
C VAL A 64 -1.55 -11.43 -6.69
N HIS A 65 -1.73 -10.60 -5.67
CA HIS A 65 -2.39 -10.96 -4.41
C HIS A 65 -3.62 -10.08 -4.22
N ASP A 66 -4.80 -10.67 -4.37
CA ASP A 66 -6.07 -9.97 -4.11
C ASP A 66 -6.29 -9.72 -2.62
N LEU A 67 -6.32 -8.44 -2.24
CA LEU A 67 -6.67 -8.00 -0.91
C LEU A 67 -8.09 -7.42 -0.93
N THR A 68 -9.03 -8.20 -0.40
CA THR A 68 -10.45 -7.82 -0.32
C THR A 68 -10.80 -7.18 1.02
N ALA A 69 -11.98 -6.57 1.12
CA ALA A 69 -12.52 -6.10 2.39
C ALA A 69 -12.54 -7.21 3.49
N PRO A 70 -12.36 -6.87 4.78
CA PRO A 70 -12.12 -5.51 5.27
C PRO A 70 -10.70 -5.02 4.93
N TYR A 71 -10.54 -3.72 4.71
CA TYR A 71 -9.29 -3.08 4.29
C TYR A 71 -8.54 -2.50 5.49
N THR A 72 -8.26 -3.34 6.48
CA THR A 72 -7.58 -2.93 7.72
C THR A 72 -6.09 -2.74 7.48
N VAL A 73 -5.47 -1.80 8.22
CA VAL A 73 -4.02 -1.54 8.17
C VAL A 73 -3.21 -2.82 8.36
N ASP A 74 -3.60 -3.66 9.33
CA ASP A 74 -2.94 -4.96 9.59
C ASP A 74 -2.89 -5.86 8.34
N LYS A 75 -3.94 -5.87 7.50
CA LYS A 75 -3.94 -6.71 6.29
C LYS A 75 -2.99 -6.17 5.23
N PHE A 76 -2.86 -4.85 5.11
CA PHE A 76 -1.87 -4.26 4.22
C PHE A 76 -0.45 -4.56 4.72
N LEU A 77 -0.20 -4.39 6.02
CA LEU A 77 1.10 -4.70 6.64
C LEU A 77 1.46 -6.18 6.50
N ASP A 78 0.54 -7.09 6.80
CA ASP A 78 0.74 -8.53 6.65
C ASP A 78 1.09 -8.88 5.21
N ALA A 79 0.34 -8.38 4.23
CA ALA A 79 0.62 -8.62 2.81
C ALA A 79 2.00 -8.09 2.40
N ILE A 80 2.36 -6.88 2.83
CA ILE A 80 3.68 -6.28 2.55
C ILE A 80 4.81 -7.09 3.21
N TYR A 81 4.66 -7.52 4.47
CA TYR A 81 5.69 -8.25 5.19
C TYR A 81 5.85 -9.69 4.72
N GLU A 82 4.76 -10.37 4.35
CA GLU A 82 4.84 -11.69 3.72
C GLU A 82 5.58 -11.62 2.38
N THR A 83 5.39 -10.53 1.62
CA THR A 83 6.12 -10.29 0.37
C THR A 83 7.64 -10.29 0.57
N ALA A 84 8.12 -9.69 1.68
CA ALA A 84 9.54 -9.67 2.02
C ALA A 84 10.12 -11.08 2.28
N LYS A 85 9.30 -12.03 2.74
CA LYS A 85 9.71 -13.42 3.00
C LYS A 85 9.73 -14.28 1.73
N MET A 86 8.97 -13.89 0.71
CA MET A 86 8.76 -14.66 -0.52
C MET A 86 9.79 -14.37 -1.64
N GLY A 87 10.75 -13.48 -1.39
CA GLY A 87 11.83 -13.19 -2.34
C GLY A 87 11.42 -12.27 -3.51
N TYR A 88 10.33 -11.52 -3.36
CA TYR A 88 9.97 -10.46 -4.29
C TYR A 88 10.93 -9.28 -4.18
N GLY A 89 11.33 -8.73 -5.32
CA GLY A 89 12.22 -7.56 -5.38
C GLY A 89 11.48 -6.24 -5.26
N CYS A 90 10.18 -6.22 -5.56
CA CYS A 90 9.31 -5.06 -5.46
C CYS A 90 7.87 -5.50 -5.17
N VAL A 91 7.21 -4.74 -4.29
CA VAL A 91 5.79 -4.85 -4.01
C VAL A 91 5.09 -3.57 -4.47
N ILE A 92 4.00 -3.71 -5.21
CA ILE A 92 3.11 -2.62 -5.59
C ILE A 92 1.81 -2.80 -4.82
N VAL A 93 1.27 -1.73 -4.25
CA VAL A 93 -0.09 -1.73 -3.67
C VAL A 93 -1.00 -0.92 -4.60
N ASP A 94 -1.89 -1.60 -5.32
CA ASP A 94 -2.86 -0.98 -6.24
C ASP A 94 -4.30 -1.26 -5.77
N SER A 95 -4.91 -0.43 -4.93
CA SER A 95 -4.42 0.84 -4.42
C SER A 95 -4.53 0.97 -2.89
N MET A 96 -3.80 1.92 -2.31
CA MET A 96 -3.95 2.31 -0.90
C MET A 96 -5.27 3.03 -0.59
N SER A 97 -6.05 3.44 -1.61
CA SER A 97 -7.29 4.20 -1.41
C SER A 97 -8.31 3.43 -0.55
N SER A 98 -8.32 2.10 -0.68
CA SER A 98 -9.21 1.21 0.07
C SER A 98 -8.86 1.15 1.56
N GLU A 99 -7.60 1.32 1.96
CA GLU A 99 -7.22 1.46 3.38
C GLU A 99 -7.86 2.71 3.99
N TRP A 100 -7.90 3.81 3.24
CA TRP A 100 -8.46 5.06 3.73
C TRP A 100 -9.99 4.99 3.86
N SER A 101 -10.69 4.71 2.76
CA SER A 101 -12.14 4.85 2.65
C SER A 101 -12.91 3.57 2.33
N GLY A 102 -12.22 2.45 2.15
CA GLY A 102 -12.86 1.16 1.92
C GLY A 102 -13.49 0.61 3.19
N LYS A 103 -14.34 -0.41 3.03
CA LYS A 103 -14.98 -1.10 4.16
C LYS A 103 -13.95 -1.63 5.14
N GLY A 104 -14.07 -1.26 6.41
CA GLY A 104 -13.13 -1.59 7.47
C GLY A 104 -11.83 -0.77 7.48
N GLY A 105 -11.70 0.20 6.57
CA GLY A 105 -10.59 1.15 6.52
C GLY A 105 -10.66 2.22 7.62
N LEU A 106 -9.85 3.27 7.48
CA LEU A 106 -9.67 4.29 8.52
C LEU A 106 -10.91 5.14 8.78
N LEU A 107 -11.67 5.49 7.76
CA LEU A 107 -12.93 6.23 7.93
C LEU A 107 -13.94 5.39 8.74
N ASP A 108 -14.14 4.12 8.37
CA ASP A 108 -15.00 3.19 9.10
C ASP A 108 -14.50 3.02 10.55
N LEU A 109 -13.19 2.94 10.77
CA LEU A 109 -12.61 2.82 12.10
C LEU A 109 -12.89 4.06 12.96
N ALA A 110 -12.74 5.27 12.39
CA ALA A 110 -13.03 6.52 13.06
C ALA A 110 -14.53 6.65 13.41
N ASP A 111 -15.40 6.29 12.48
CA ASP A 111 -16.86 6.29 12.70
C ASP A 111 -17.28 5.26 13.77
N ASN A 112 -16.63 4.10 13.78
CA ASN A 112 -16.84 3.09 14.81
C ASN A 112 -16.45 3.59 16.22
N GLN A 113 -15.40 4.40 16.35
CA GLN A 113 -15.06 5.03 17.64
C GLN A 113 -16.17 5.98 18.10
N THR A 114 -16.70 6.79 17.19
CA THR A 114 -17.83 7.69 17.45
C THR A 114 -19.05 6.90 17.93
N ASN A 115 -19.45 5.87 17.19
CA ASN A 115 -20.62 5.06 17.48
C ASN A 115 -20.52 4.34 18.82
N ARG A 116 -19.37 3.70 19.12
CA ARG A 116 -19.13 3.00 20.39
C ARG A 116 -19.15 3.92 21.60
N SER A 117 -18.75 5.17 21.42
CA SER A 117 -18.76 6.18 22.48
C SER A 117 -20.14 6.81 22.71
N GLY A 118 -21.16 6.44 21.93
CA GLY A 118 -22.46 7.12 21.93
C GLY A 118 -22.37 8.58 21.46
N GLY A 119 -21.46 8.87 20.51
CA GLY A 119 -21.24 10.21 19.96
C GLY A 119 -20.34 11.13 20.79
N LYS A 120 -19.76 10.64 21.90
CA LYS A 120 -18.86 11.42 22.78
C LYS A 120 -17.48 11.66 22.16
N LEU A 121 -16.98 10.70 21.40
CA LEU A 121 -15.75 10.83 20.62
C LEU A 121 -16.12 11.33 19.22
N GLN A 122 -15.78 12.58 18.92
CA GLN A 122 -15.90 13.16 17.58
C GLN A 122 -14.52 13.62 17.10
N TYR A 123 -14.42 14.10 15.86
CA TYR A 123 -13.17 14.67 15.37
C TYR A 123 -12.69 15.80 16.30
N PRO A 124 -11.40 15.82 16.70
CA PRO A 124 -10.31 14.92 16.32
C PRO A 124 -10.10 13.70 17.26
N ALA A 125 -10.87 13.55 18.32
CA ALA A 125 -10.68 12.51 19.34
C ALA A 125 -10.95 11.08 18.83
N ASN A 126 -11.89 10.89 17.91
CA ASN A 126 -12.16 9.59 17.28
C ASN A 126 -11.03 9.11 16.34
N TRP A 127 -10.06 9.98 16.03
CA TRP A 127 -8.89 9.66 15.19
C TRP A 127 -7.67 9.17 15.96
N LYS A 128 -7.73 9.07 17.30
CA LYS A 128 -6.58 8.57 18.09
C LYS A 128 -6.14 7.18 17.67
N ILE A 129 -7.08 6.24 17.49
CA ILE A 129 -6.77 4.87 17.08
C ILE A 129 -6.34 4.79 15.60
N PRO A 130 -7.09 5.36 14.62
CA PRO A 130 -6.65 5.38 13.22
C PRO A 130 -5.22 5.91 13.00
N LYS A 131 -4.83 6.96 13.73
CA LYS A 131 -3.47 7.51 13.65
C LYS A 131 -2.42 6.57 14.22
N ALA A 132 -2.67 6.01 15.40
CA ALA A 132 -1.74 5.10 16.07
C ALA A 132 -1.43 3.84 15.25
N MET A 133 -2.32 3.42 14.35
CA MET A 133 -2.09 2.27 13.46
C MET A 133 -0.97 2.50 12.43
N HIS A 134 -0.55 3.75 12.21
CA HIS A 134 0.52 4.13 11.26
C HIS A 134 1.77 4.68 11.95
N GLU A 135 1.83 4.61 13.28
CA GLU A 135 3.00 5.01 14.06
C GLU A 135 3.89 3.76 14.27
N ASP A 136 5.21 3.93 14.09
CA ASP A 136 6.23 2.87 14.27
C ASP A 136 6.38 2.42 15.74
#